data_AF-A0A2N2GKA8-F1
#
_entry.id   AF-A0A2N2GKA8-F1
#
_cell.length_a   1.000
_cell.length_b   1.000
_cell.length_c   1.000
_cell.angle_alpha   90.00
_cell.angle_beta   90.00
_cell.angle_gamma   90.00
#
_symmetry.space_group_name_H-M   'P 1'
#
loop_
_entity.id
_entity.type
_entity.pdbx_description
1 polymer ?
#
loop_
_entity_poly.entity_id
_entity_poly.type
_entity_poly.pdbx_seq_one_letter_code
_entity_poly.pdbx_strand_id
1 'polypeptide(L)' 'MLRDENQEVAEIYMLVRRQYVTRHNGKFDYIVDVSIPAIESAMRAKGVKDQWSCLTRVRKLFHHFLEDQNES' A
#
# COMPACT_ATOMS: atom_id res chain seq x y z
N MET A 1 -19.82 -3.10 12.66
CA MET A 1 -18.48 -3.27 13.27
C MET A 1 -17.47 -3.13 12.14
N LEU A 2 -16.82 -1.97 12.01
CA LEU A 2 -16.00 -1.61 10.85
C LEU A 2 -14.55 -1.27 11.26
N ARG A 3 -14.11 -1.67 12.45
CA ARG A 3 -13.16 -0.82 13.21
C ARG A 3 -11.73 -1.32 13.17
N ASP A 4 -11.42 -2.51 13.68
CA ASP A 4 -10.02 -2.79 14.00
C ASP A 4 -9.19 -3.21 12.77
N GLU A 5 -9.69 -4.13 11.94
CA GLU A 5 -8.95 -4.56 10.75
C GLU A 5 -8.87 -3.48 9.66
N ASN A 6 -9.91 -2.65 9.54
CA ASN A 6 -9.88 -1.52 8.61
C ASN A 6 -8.93 -0.43 9.12
N GLN A 7 -8.87 -0.22 10.44
CA GLN A 7 -7.90 0.68 11.05
C GLN A 7 -6.47 0.16 10.86
N GLU A 8 -6.22 -1.12 11.08
CA GLU A 8 -4.90 -1.74 10.88
C GLU A 8 -4.41 -1.53 9.44
N VAL A 9 -5.23 -1.87 8.45
CA VAL A 9 -4.89 -1.66 7.03
C VAL A 9 -4.65 -0.18 6.72
N ALA A 10 -5.48 0.71 7.25
CA ALA A 10 -5.31 2.15 7.06
C ALA A 10 -4.01 2.67 7.69
N GLU A 11 -3.66 2.22 8.90
CA GLU A 11 -2.40 2.58 9.56
C GLU A 11 -1.19 2.12 8.76
N ILE A 12 -1.19 0.85 8.31
CA ILE A 12 -0.11 0.31 7.48
C ILE A 12 -0.01 1.10 6.18
N TYR A 13 -1.13 1.32 5.49
CA TYR A 13 -1.16 2.12 4.28
C TYR A 13 -0.58 3.51 4.53
N MET A 14 -1.01 4.21 5.58
CA MET A 14 -0.52 5.55 5.89
C MET A 14 1.00 5.61 6.12
N LEU A 15 1.61 4.56 6.69
CA LEU A 15 3.06 4.47 6.88
C LEU A 15 3.82 4.24 5.56
N VAL A 16 3.23 3.50 4.63
CA VAL A 16 3.91 3.06 3.40
C VAL A 16 3.48 3.81 2.14
N ARG A 17 2.45 4.66 2.20
CA ARG A 17 1.77 5.29 1.05
C ARG A 17 2.65 6.18 0.17
N ARG A 18 3.93 6.37 0.49
CA ARG A 18 4.93 7.13 -0.29
C ARG A 18 6.17 6.33 -0.69
N GLN A 19 6.14 5.02 -0.44
CA GLN A 19 7.21 4.11 -0.78
C GLN A 19 6.74 3.26 -1.96
N TYR A 20 7.17 3.62 -3.16
CA TYR A 20 6.64 3.07 -4.39
C TYR A 20 7.68 2.28 -5.18
N VAL A 21 7.19 1.40 -6.04
CA VAL A 21 7.93 0.83 -7.15
C VAL A 21 7.64 1.68 -8.38
N THR A 22 8.70 2.13 -9.06
CA THR A 22 8.59 2.87 -10.31
C THR A 22 9.12 2.05 -11.48
N ARG A 23 8.66 2.37 -12.68
CA ARG A 23 9.17 1.83 -13.94
C ARG A 23 9.43 2.97 -14.92
N HIS A 24 10.53 2.88 -15.67
CA HIS A 24 10.82 3.77 -16.77
C HIS A 24 10.19 3.26 -18.07
N ASN A 25 9.45 4.10 -18.82
CA ASN A 25 8.87 3.73 -20.12
C ASN A 25 9.70 4.22 -21.33
N GLY A 26 10.90 4.76 -21.11
CA GLY A 26 11.75 5.36 -22.14
C GLY A 26 11.56 6.87 -22.31
N LYS A 27 10.58 7.48 -21.64
CA LYS A 27 10.38 8.94 -21.61
C LYS A 27 10.33 9.49 -20.19
N PHE A 28 9.57 8.84 -19.31
CA PHE A 28 9.41 9.24 -17.92
C PHE A 28 9.27 8.02 -17.01
N ASP A 29 9.50 8.25 -15.72
CA ASP A 29 9.23 7.28 -14.67
C ASP A 29 7.78 7.40 -14.23
N TYR A 30 7.14 6.26 -13.99
CA TYR A 30 5.77 6.20 -13.49
C TYR A 30 5.69 5.16 -12.37
N ILE A 31 4.74 5.39 -11.45
CA ILE A 31 4.51 4.51 -10.32
C ILE A 31 3.72 3.29 -10.80
N VAL A 32 4.15 2.09 -10.42
CA VAL A 32 3.48 0.83 -10.78
C VAL A 32 2.88 0.10 -9.59
N ASP A 33 3.45 0.25 -8.40
CA ASP A 33 2.96 -0.41 -7.18
C ASP A 33 3.51 0.29 -5.93
N VAL A 34 3.01 -0.09 -4.76
CA VAL A 34 3.58 0.21 -3.45
C VAL A 34 4.66 -0.83 -3.09
N SER A 35 5.67 -0.43 -2.33
CA SER A 35 6.77 -1.30 -1.92
C SER A 35 6.28 -2.41 -0.96
N ILE A 36 6.26 -3.65 -1.44
CA ILE A 36 5.94 -4.83 -0.62
C ILE A 36 6.87 -4.96 0.61
N PRO A 37 8.20 -4.80 0.49
CA PRO A 37 9.09 -4.83 1.65
C PRO A 37 8.77 -3.75 2.70
N ALA A 38 8.29 -2.58 2.27
CA ALA A 38 7.84 -1.54 3.18
C ALA A 38 6.59 -1.96 3.96
N ILE A 39 5.63 -2.59 3.27
CA ILE A 39 4.41 -3.14 3.88
C ILE A 39 4.77 -4.22 4.90
N GLU A 40 5.61 -5.18 4.53
CA GLU A 40 6.07 -6.26 5.42
C GLU A 40 6.78 -5.71 6.67
N SER A 41 7.63 -4.69 6.49
CA SER A 41 8.34 -4.04 7.58
C SER A 41 7.37 -3.31 8.54
N ALA A 42 6.38 -2.59 7.99
CA ALA A 42 5.36 -1.92 8.78
C ALA A 42 4.47 -2.91 9.54
N MET A 43 4.05 -4.00 8.89
CA MET A 43 3.25 -5.07 9.52
C MET A 43 4.01 -5.73 10.67
N ARG A 44 5.30 -6.01 10.48
CA ARG A 44 6.18 -6.54 11.54
C ARG A 44 6.29 -5.58 12.71
N ALA A 45 6.49 -4.29 12.45
CA ALA A 45 6.61 -3.26 13.49
C ALA A 45 5.31 -3.08 14.30
N LYS A 46 4.15 -3.26 13.66
CA LYS A 46 2.82 -3.12 14.27
C LYS A 46 2.28 -4.42 14.89
N GLY A 47 2.94 -5.56 14.69
CA GLY A 47 2.49 -6.84 15.21
C GLY A 47 1.23 -7.39 14.51
N VAL A 48 1.08 -7.10 13.22
CA VAL A 48 -0.04 -7.59 12.41
C VAL A 48 -0.01 -9.12 12.35
N LYS A 49 -1.13 -9.75 12.71
CA LYS A 49 -1.26 -11.21 12.80
C LYS A 49 -1.48 -11.86 11.44
N ASP A 50 -2.46 -11.35 10.67
CA ASP A 50 -2.76 -11.83 9.33
C ASP A 50 -2.10 -10.92 8.28
N GLN A 51 -0.80 -11.13 8.10
CA GLN A 51 0.01 -10.31 7.19
C GLN A 51 -0.42 -10.47 5.73
N TRP A 52 -0.91 -11.64 5.33
CA TRP A 52 -1.33 -11.88 3.94
C TRP A 52 -2.60 -11.11 3.59
N SER A 53 -3.60 -11.16 4.48
CA SER A 53 -4.83 -10.38 4.33
C SER A 53 -4.54 -8.88 4.36
N CYS A 54 -3.72 -8.41 5.31
CA CYS A 54 -3.35 -7.00 5.40
C CYS A 54 -2.59 -6.54 4.15
N LEU A 55 -1.59 -7.28 3.66
CA LEU A 55 -0.86 -6.98 2.43
C LEU A 55 -1.80 -6.82 1.23
N THR A 56 -2.70 -7.79 1.06
CA THR A 56 -3.67 -7.79 -0.04
C THR A 56 -4.56 -6.55 0.01
N ARG A 57 -5.04 -6.17 1.20
CA ARG A 57 -5.92 -5.01 1.39
C ARG A 57 -5.18 -3.68 1.22
N VAL A 58 -3.95 -3.57 1.72
CA VAL A 58 -3.10 -2.39 1.54
C VAL A 58 -2.78 -2.16 0.06
N ARG A 59 -2.45 -3.21 -0.69
CA ARG A 59 -2.23 -3.09 -2.15
C ARG A 59 -3.48 -2.67 -2.89
N LYS A 60 -4.65 -3.25 -2.56
CA LYS A 60 -5.94 -2.82 -3.13
C LYS A 60 -6.23 -1.35 -2.86
N LEU A 61 -6.02 -0.90 -1.61
CA LEU A 61 -6.22 0.51 -1.23
C LEU A 61 -5.26 1.44 -1.97
N PHE A 62 -4.01 1.02 -2.15
CA PHE A 62 -3.04 1.77 -2.94
C PHE A 62 -3.48 1.95 -4.40
N HIS A 63 -3.88 0.86 -5.07
CA HIS A 63 -4.31 0.93 -6.46
C HIS A 63 -5.59 1.76 -6.64
N HIS A 64 -6.54 1.68 -5.70
CA HIS A 64 -7.72 2.55 -5.72
C HIS A 64 -7.34 4.03 -5.79
N PHE A 65 -6.42 4.49 -4.93
CA PHE A 65 -5.98 5.88 -4.96
C PHE A 65 -5.02 6.22 -6.10
N LEU A 66 -4.29 5.25 -6.64
CA LEU A 66 -3.45 5.46 -7.82
C LEU A 66 -4.30 5.64 -9.09
N GLU A 67 -5.39 4.88 -9.22
CA GLU A 67 -6.38 5.04 -10.30
C GLU A 67 -7.03 6.42 -10.24
N ASP A 68 -7.52 6.84 -9.06
CA ASP A 68 -8.11 8.19 -8.86
C ASP A 68 -7.16 9.33 -9.27
N GLN A 69 -5.85 9.19 -9.04
CA GLN A 69 -4.85 10.19 -9.42
C GLN A 69 -4.56 10.23 -10.92
N ASN A 70 -4.72 9.12 -11.63
CA ASN A 70 -4.48 9.05 -13.07
C ASN A 70 -5.71 9.50 -13.89
N GLU A 71 -6.90 9.51 -13.29
CA GLU A 71 -8.13 10.00 -13.90
C GLU A 71 -8.37 11.52 -13.73
N SER A 72 -7.52 12.20 -12.95
CA SER A 72 -7.57 13.65 -12.67
C SER A 72 -6.59 14.46 -13.53
#